data_AF-A0A7V3QJ55-F1
#
_entry.id   AF-A0A7V3QJ55-F1
#
_cell.length_a   1.000
_cell.length_b   1.000
_cell.length_c   1.000
_cell.angle_alpha   90.00
_cell.angle_beta   90.00
_cell.angle_gamma   90.00
#
_symmetry.space_group_name_H-M   'P 1'
#
loop_
_entity.id
_entity.type
_entity.pdbx_description
1 polymer ?
#
loop_
_entity_poly.entity_id
_entity_poly.type
_entity_poly.pdbx_seq_one_letter_code
_entity_poly.pdbx_strand_id
1 'polypeptide(L)'
;MKTIKKLIKISPQIEGNVFKIPQSVFFRVFRRMCEKANIDKKLAHPHTLRHTRAIELLKAQVPVTIVQQILGHASLSTTAMYLRYSASETRRILKDRGVI
;
A
#
# COMPACT_ATOMS: atom_id res chain seq x y z
N MET A 1 -4.51 -8.84 -3.93
CA MET A 1 -5.22 -10.15 -3.93
C MET A 1 -4.47 -11.29 -4.64
N LYS A 2 -3.51 -11.04 -5.55
CA LYS A 2 -2.80 -12.11 -6.27
C LYS A 2 -1.88 -12.96 -5.38
N THR A 3 -1.26 -12.38 -4.36
CA THR A 3 -0.32 -13.07 -3.44
C THR A 3 -1.02 -14.09 -2.54
N ILE A 4 -2.17 -13.74 -1.96
CA ILE A 4 -2.95 -14.68 -1.12
C ILE A 4 -3.48 -15.84 -1.96
N LYS A 5 -3.99 -15.58 -3.17
CA LYS A 5 -4.39 -16.64 -4.11
C LYS A 5 -3.22 -17.57 -4.48
N LYS A 6 -2.02 -17.02 -4.66
CA LYS A 6 -0.80 -17.81 -4.90
C LYS A 6 -0.42 -18.66 -3.67
N LEU A 7 -0.54 -18.11 -2.47
CA LEU A 7 -0.27 -18.82 -1.21
C LEU A 7 -1.27 -19.98 -1.02
N ILE A 8 -2.56 -19.72 -1.24
CA ILE A 8 -3.63 -20.74 -1.22
C ILE A 8 -3.38 -21.82 -2.27
N LYS A 9 -2.92 -21.46 -3.48
CA LYS A 9 -2.55 -22.43 -4.52
C LYS A 9 -1.39 -23.36 -4.12
N ILE A 10 -0.46 -22.88 -3.30
CA ILE A 10 0.70 -23.65 -2.79
C ILE A 10 0.33 -24.46 -1.53
N SER A 11 -0.70 -24.04 -0.80
CA SER A 11 -1.16 -24.71 0.42
C SER A 11 -2.68 -24.59 0.53
N PRO A 12 -3.45 -25.45 -0.18
CA PRO A 12 -4.92 -25.38 -0.22
C PRO A 12 -5.59 -25.49 1.15
N GLN A 13 -4.94 -26.15 2.12
CA GLN A 13 -5.40 -26.31 3.50
C GLN A 13 -5.58 -24.98 4.27
N ILE A 14 -5.06 -23.86 3.75
CA ILE A 14 -5.24 -22.53 4.34
C ILE A 14 -6.36 -21.73 3.66
N GLU A 15 -7.03 -22.28 2.64
CA GLU A 15 -8.14 -21.63 1.97
C GLU A 15 -9.26 -21.31 2.97
N GLY A 16 -9.69 -20.04 3.01
CA GLY A 16 -10.64 -19.55 4.02
C GLY A 16 -10.04 -19.24 5.40
N ASN A 17 -8.83 -19.73 5.72
CA ASN A 17 -8.18 -19.57 7.03
C ASN A 17 -6.70 -19.15 6.94
N VAL A 18 -6.36 -18.33 5.94
CA VAL A 18 -4.98 -17.83 5.71
C VAL A 18 -4.41 -17.21 6.99
N PHE A 19 -5.28 -16.51 7.73
CA PHE A 19 -5.02 -16.08 9.10
C PHE A 19 -6.10 -16.66 9.99
N LYS A 20 -5.73 -17.32 11.09
CA LYS A 20 -6.66 -17.82 12.12
C LYS A 20 -7.21 -16.68 13.00
N ILE A 21 -7.52 -15.54 12.41
CA ILE A 21 -7.96 -14.33 13.12
C ILE A 21 -9.15 -13.74 12.35
N PRO A 22 -10.32 -13.60 12.98
CA PRO A 22 -11.44 -12.89 12.37
C PRO A 22 -11.07 -11.45 12.03
N GLN A 23 -11.57 -10.94 10.91
CA GLN A 23 -11.31 -9.56 10.48
C GLN A 23 -11.67 -8.54 11.58
N SER A 24 -12.78 -8.75 12.30
CA SER A 24 -13.20 -7.89 13.42
C SER A 24 -12.16 -7.85 14.55
N VAL A 25 -11.56 -8.99 14.89
CA VAL A 25 -10.51 -9.09 15.91
C VAL A 25 -9.25 -8.37 15.45
N PHE A 26 -8.85 -8.57 14.19
CA PHE A 26 -7.72 -7.84 13.60
C PHE A 26 -7.93 -6.33 13.67
N PHE A 27 -9.08 -5.83 13.23
CA PHE A 27 -9.39 -4.40 13.25
C PHE A 27 -9.41 -3.82 14.67
N ARG A 28 -9.96 -4.56 15.64
CA ARG A 28 -9.97 -4.16 17.04
C ARG A 28 -8.56 -4.03 17.61
N VAL A 29 -7.72 -5.04 17.39
CA VAL A 29 -6.31 -5.02 17.84
C VAL A 29 -5.54 -3.91 17.14
N PHE A 30 -5.72 -3.77 15.82
CA PHE A 30 -5.08 -2.73 15.02
C PHE A 30 -5.38 -1.32 15.56
N ARG A 31 -6.66 -1.00 15.79
CA ARG A 31 -7.05 0.31 16.34
C ARG A 31 -6.46 0.56 17.72
N ARG A 32 -6.44 -0.46 18.59
CA ARG A 32 -5.80 -0.35 19.91
C ARG A 32 -4.31 -0.05 19.81
N MET A 33 -3.61 -0.61 18.82
CA MET A 33 -2.20 -0.30 18.57
C MET A 33 -2.02 1.13 18.03
N CYS A 34 -2.90 1.58 17.14
CA CYS A 34 -2.90 2.97 16.68
C CYS A 34 -3.12 3.96 17.82
N GLU A 35 -4.04 3.67 18.75
CA GLU A 35 -4.29 4.50 19.94
C GLU A 35 -3.04 4.57 20.83
N LYS A 36 -2.39 3.43 21.10
CA LYS A 36 -1.13 3.38 21.86
C LYS A 36 0.00 4.18 21.19
N ALA A 37 -0.01 4.23 19.86
CA ALA A 37 0.95 4.98 19.06
C ALA A 37 0.55 6.46 18.84
N ASN A 38 -0.52 6.94 19.48
CA ASN A 38 -1.07 8.29 19.30
C ASN A 38 -1.40 8.65 17.83
N ILE A 39 -1.85 7.67 17.05
CA ILE A 39 -2.32 7.88 15.68
C ILE A 39 -3.79 8.31 15.71
N ASP A 40 -4.14 9.36 14.95
CA ASP A 40 -5.52 9.83 14.80
C ASP A 40 -6.46 8.67 14.40
N LYS A 41 -7.61 8.57 15.07
CA LYS A 41 -8.66 7.59 14.79
C LYS A 41 -9.10 7.61 13.32
N LYS A 42 -9.08 8.77 12.65
CA LYS A 42 -9.38 8.90 11.22
C LYS A 42 -8.37 8.17 10.34
N LEU A 43 -7.12 8.05 10.79
CA LEU A 43 -6.03 7.38 10.09
C LEU A 43 -5.85 5.91 10.51
N ALA A 44 -6.54 5.46 11.56
CA ALA A 44 -6.46 4.12 12.13
C ALA A 44 -7.19 3.05 11.27
N HIS A 45 -6.86 3.00 9.99
CA HIS A 45 -7.33 2.00 9.03
C HIS A 45 -6.13 1.26 8.39
N PRO A 46 -6.18 -0.07 8.20
CA PRO A 46 -5.09 -0.82 7.58
C PRO A 46 -4.70 -0.34 6.17
N HIS A 47 -5.66 0.24 5.42
CA HIS A 47 -5.37 0.87 4.14
C HIS A 47 -4.42 2.06 4.27
N THR A 48 -4.43 2.81 5.38
CA THR A 48 -3.49 3.91 5.62
C THR A 48 -2.05 3.44 5.58
N LEU A 49 -1.73 2.30 6.22
CA LEU A 49 -0.37 1.72 6.16
C LEU A 49 0.04 1.37 4.73
N ARG A 50 -0.91 0.84 3.95
CA ARG A 50 -0.68 0.51 2.55
C ARG A 50 -0.44 1.74 1.69
N HIS A 51 -1.16 2.83 1.96
CA HIS A 51 -0.95 4.13 1.33
C HIS A 51 0.43 4.69 1.67
N THR A 52 0.79 4.71 2.96
CA THR A 52 2.09 5.20 3.43
C THR A 52 3.23 4.44 2.75
N ARG A 53 3.16 3.10 2.71
CA ARG A 53 4.20 2.29 2.06
C ARG A 53 4.30 2.55 0.55
N ALA A 54 3.17 2.75 -0.13
CA ALA A 54 3.17 3.12 -1.54
C ALA A 54 3.88 4.46 -1.78
N ILE A 55 3.57 5.47 -0.96
CA ILE A 55 4.18 6.79 -1.04
C ILE A 55 5.68 6.74 -0.74
N GLU A 56 6.11 6.00 0.27
CA GLU A 56 7.54 5.80 0.59
C GLU A 56 8.32 5.23 -0.60
N LEU A 57 7.78 4.19 -1.25
CA LEU A 57 8.44 3.57 -2.40
C LEU A 57 8.52 4.51 -3.59
N LEU A 58 7.45 5.27 -3.86
CA LEU A 58 7.44 6.26 -4.95
C LEU A 58 8.41 7.42 -4.67
N LYS A 59 8.50 7.88 -3.42
CA LYS A 59 9.49 8.89 -3.00
C LYS A 59 10.92 8.38 -3.15
N ALA A 60 11.15 7.09 -2.93
CA ALA A 60 12.43 6.42 -3.19
C ALA A 60 12.69 6.17 -4.70
N GLN A 61 11.90 6.78 -5.59
CA GLN A 61 11.99 6.63 -7.05
C GLN A 61 11.82 5.20 -7.56
N VAL A 62 11.17 4.32 -6.80
CA VAL A 62 10.81 2.98 -7.28
C VAL A 62 9.75 3.12 -8.38
N PRO A 63 9.96 2.54 -9.58
CA PRO A 63 8.99 2.58 -10.66
C PRO A 63 7.59 2.15 -10.21
N VAL A 64 6.56 2.90 -10.61
CA VAL A 64 5.16 2.65 -10.19
C VAL A 64 4.67 1.23 -10.54
N THR A 65 5.17 0.66 -11.65
CA THR A 65 4.86 -0.71 -12.07
C THR A 65 5.37 -1.74 -11.06
N ILE A 66 6.56 -1.52 -10.49
CA ILE A 66 7.14 -2.35 -9.43
C ILE A 66 6.33 -2.16 -8.12
N VAL A 67 6.00 -0.92 -7.76
CA VAL A 67 5.16 -0.63 -6.58
C VAL A 67 3.79 -1.32 -6.69
N GLN A 68 3.16 -1.28 -7.86
CA GLN A 68 1.89 -1.96 -8.13
C GLN A 68 2.01 -3.48 -7.93
N GLN A 69 3.10 -4.10 -8.41
CA GLN A 69 3.35 -5.53 -8.26
C GLN A 69 3.57 -5.93 -6.80
N ILE A 70 4.42 -5.21 -6.07
CA ILE A 70 4.71 -5.46 -4.64
C ILE A 70 3.44 -5.37 -3.80
N LEU A 71 2.63 -4.34 -4.03
CA LEU A 71 1.38 -4.16 -3.31
C LEU A 71 0.31 -5.17 -3.78
N GLY A 72 0.34 -5.59 -5.04
CA GLY A 72 -0.62 -6.53 -5.62
C GLY A 72 -1.97 -5.89 -5.91
N HIS A 73 -1.96 -4.62 -6.37
CA HIS A 73 -3.14 -3.91 -6.87
C HIS A 73 -3.65 -4.54 -8.16
N ALA A 74 -4.97 -4.72 -8.27
CA ALA A 74 -5.60 -5.28 -9.45
C ALA A 74 -5.62 -4.30 -10.64
N SER A 75 -5.50 -3.00 -10.37
CA SER A 75 -5.47 -1.92 -11.38
C SER A 75 -4.36 -0.91 -11.08
N LEU A 76 -3.80 -0.31 -12.13
CA LEU A 76 -2.88 0.83 -12.05
C LEU A 76 -3.57 2.09 -11.50
N SER A 77 -4.88 2.25 -11.69
CA SER A 77 -5.65 3.42 -11.26
C SER A 77 -5.58 3.65 -9.73
N THR A 78 -5.47 2.58 -8.94
CA THR A 78 -5.34 2.66 -7.47
C THR A 78 -3.93 3.06 -7.00
N THR A 79 -2.93 2.94 -7.88
CA THR A 79 -1.53 3.34 -7.61
C THR A 79 -1.24 4.72 -8.20
N ALA A 80 -1.86 5.04 -9.33
CA ALA A 80 -1.77 6.34 -10.00
C ALA A 80 -2.31 7.50 -9.14
N MET A 81 -3.21 7.22 -8.18
CA MET A 81 -3.66 8.22 -7.20
C MET A 81 -2.51 8.83 -6.38
N TYR A 82 -1.41 8.10 -6.16
CA TYR A 82 -0.22 8.62 -5.46
C TYR A 82 0.78 9.32 -6.38
N LEU A 83 0.59 9.26 -7.70
CA LEU A 83 1.44 9.91 -8.70
C LEU A 83 0.99 11.34 -9.02
N ARG A 84 0.12 11.95 -8.20
CA ARG A 84 -0.23 13.37 -8.37
C ARG A 84 0.96 14.24 -7.96
N TYR A 85 1.93 14.35 -8.85
CA TYR A 85 2.98 15.35 -8.74
C TYR A 85 2.35 16.73 -8.93
N SER A 86 2.73 17.66 -8.06
CA SER A 86 2.44 19.06 -8.30
C SER A 86 3.19 19.54 -9.54
N ALA A 87 2.68 20.57 -10.22
CA ALA A 87 3.32 21.11 -11.43
C ALA A 87 4.77 21.55 -11.15
N SER A 88 5.06 22.06 -9.94
CA SER A 88 6.40 22.44 -9.50
C SER A 88 7.34 21.25 -9.37
N GLU A 89 6.85 20.11 -8.86
CA GLU A 89 7.65 18.90 -8.66
C GLU A 89 7.95 18.18 -9.98
N THR A 90 6.97 18.12 -10.89
CA THR A 90 7.18 17.64 -12.26
C THR A 90 8.24 18.47 -12.97
N ARG A 91 8.17 19.79 -12.87
CA ARG A 91 9.15 20.70 -13.49
C ARG A 91 10.56 20.50 -12.95
N ARG A 92 10.71 20.33 -11.63
CA ARG A 92 12.00 20.04 -11.00
C ARG A 92 12.59 18.73 -11.54
N ILE A 93 11.79 17.65 -11.55
CA ILE A 93 12.25 16.34 -12.02
C ILE A 93 12.70 16.40 -13.49
N LEU A 94 11.94 17.09 -14.35
CA LEU A 94 12.30 17.22 -15.76
C LEU A 94 13.59 18.04 -15.96
N LYS A 95 13.79 19.09 -15.15
CA LYS A 95 15.02 19.90 -15.17
C LYS A 95 16.23 19.10 -14.67
N ASP A 96 16.08 18.37 -13.57
CA ASP A 96 17.15 17.54 -12.98
C ASP A 96 17.59 16.41 -13.94
N ARG A 97 16.68 15.96 -14.82
CA ARG A 97 16.95 14.92 -15.81
C ARG A 97 17.33 15.47 -17.19
N GLY A 98 17.46 16.79 -17.33
CA GLY A 98 17.87 17.44 -18.59
C GLY A 98 16.88 17.28 -19.74
N VAL A 99 15.60 17.04 -19.42
CA VAL A 99 14.52 16.89 -20.42
C VAL A 99 13.96 18.27 -20.82
N ILE A 100 14.02 19.25 -19.91
CA ILE A 100 13.66 20.66 -20.11
C ILE A 100 14.63 21.59 -19.40
#